data_AF-A0A8T1NPX4-F1
#
_entry.id   AF-A0A8T1NPX4-F1
#
_cell.length_a   1.000
_cell.length_b   1.000
_cell.length_c   1.000
_cell.angle_alpha   90.00
_cell.angle_beta   90.00
_cell.angle_gamma   90.00
#
_symmetry.space_group_name_H-M   'P 1'
#
loop_
_entity.id
_entity.type
_entity.pdbx_description
1 polymer ?
#
loop_
_entity_poly.entity_id
_entity_poly.type
_entity_poly.pdbx_seq_one_letter_code
_entity_poly.pdbx_strand_id
1 'polypeptide(L)'
;MANAIQIQSFEAELSVPELASKEGGPETFRGVFIRAPGILEVGPEVQVLAECPVPSNKVLASRAEVEDQEEKLSEKKVIVAVRQGNLLGTAFHPELTADTRWHSYFFKMSSGVAEGASSSIVAVGGEVLSLSRQPIIDLPIFQ
;
A
#
# COMPACT_ATOMS: atom_id res chain seq x y z
N MET A 1 9.83 -20.19 -12.09
CA MET A 1 10.65 -19.07 -11.62
C MET A 1 10.16 -17.80 -12.32
N ALA A 2 9.54 -16.88 -11.59
CA ALA A 2 9.06 -15.62 -12.16
C ALA A 2 10.20 -14.59 -12.12
N ASN A 3 10.65 -14.14 -13.28
CA ASN A 3 11.63 -13.06 -13.40
C ASN A 3 10.91 -11.72 -13.20
N ALA A 4 11.01 -11.15 -12.00
CA ALA A 4 10.41 -9.85 -11.67
C ALA A 4 11.28 -8.70 -12.22
N ILE A 5 11.16 -8.41 -13.51
CA ILE A 5 11.66 -7.15 -14.09
C ILE A 5 10.53 -6.12 -14.04
N GLN A 6 10.77 -4.95 -13.46
CA GLN A 6 9.80 -3.86 -13.21
C GLN A 6 9.08 -3.32 -14.48
N ILE A 7 9.52 -3.74 -15.66
CA ILE A 7 8.91 -3.48 -16.99
C ILE A 7 7.82 -4.49 -17.37
N GLN A 8 7.64 -5.57 -16.61
CA GLN A 8 6.64 -6.62 -16.86
C GLN A 8 5.62 -6.68 -15.73
N SER A 9 4.37 -6.97 -16.07
CA SER A 9 3.34 -7.31 -15.08
C SER A 9 3.67 -8.64 -14.43
N PHE A 10 3.61 -8.72 -13.10
CA PHE A 10 3.88 -9.95 -12.36
C PHE A 10 2.96 -10.08 -11.15
N GLU A 11 2.89 -11.29 -10.63
CA GLU A 11 2.16 -11.62 -9.41
C GLU A 11 3.15 -12.13 -8.36
N ALA A 12 2.97 -11.74 -7.11
CA ALA A 12 3.79 -12.19 -6.00
C ALA A 12 2.95 -12.43 -4.74
N GLU A 13 3.36 -13.40 -3.92
CA GLU A 13 2.79 -13.57 -2.59
C GLU A 13 3.45 -12.57 -1.62
N LEU A 14 2.61 -11.75 -0.99
CA LEU A 14 2.98 -10.72 -0.04
C LEU A 14 2.61 -11.18 1.36
N SER A 15 3.52 -11.00 2.31
CA SER A 15 3.21 -11.20 3.73
C SER A 15 2.45 -9.99 4.26
N VAL A 16 1.27 -10.22 4.81
CA VAL A 16 0.32 -9.18 5.27
C VAL A 16 -0.23 -9.49 6.68
N PRO A 17 0.64 -9.65 7.69
CA PRO A 17 0.22 -10.07 9.04
C PRO A 17 -0.73 -9.07 9.70
N GLU A 18 -0.55 -7.77 9.47
CA GLU A 18 -1.46 -6.75 10.01
C GLU A 18 -2.85 -6.82 9.39
N LEU A 19 -2.92 -7.05 8.07
CA LEU A 19 -4.19 -7.19 7.37
C LEU A 19 -4.95 -8.42 7.88
N ALA A 20 -4.25 -9.55 8.02
CA ALA A 20 -4.81 -10.78 8.57
C ALA A 20 -5.30 -10.58 10.01
N SER A 21 -4.59 -9.80 10.82
CA SER A 21 -4.99 -9.50 12.20
C SER A 21 -6.28 -8.65 12.28
N LYS A 22 -6.51 -7.72 11.35
CA LYS A 22 -7.68 -6.82 11.38
C LYS A 22 -8.90 -7.34 10.61
N GLU A 23 -8.67 -8.00 9.48
CA GLU A 23 -9.74 -8.48 8.60
C GLU A 23 -10.00 -9.98 8.73
N GLY A 24 -9.08 -10.72 9.35
CA GLY A 24 -9.08 -12.18 9.32
C GLY A 24 -8.50 -12.74 8.01
N GLY A 25 -8.36 -14.07 7.95
CA GLY A 25 -7.87 -14.77 6.75
C GLY A 25 -6.38 -15.11 6.77
N PRO A 26 -5.81 -15.54 5.64
CA PRO A 26 -4.42 -16.01 5.56
C PRO A 26 -3.42 -14.86 5.74
N GLU A 27 -2.25 -15.15 6.32
CA GLU A 27 -1.17 -14.16 6.49
C GLU A 27 -0.47 -13.75 5.17
N THR A 28 -0.90 -14.35 4.05
CA THR A 28 -0.43 -14.02 2.71
C THR A 28 -1.52 -13.38 1.87
N PHE A 29 -1.10 -12.59 0.89
CA PHE A 29 -1.95 -11.96 -0.11
C PHE A 29 -1.29 -12.02 -1.47
N ARG A 30 -2.04 -12.37 -2.51
CA ARG A 30 -1.52 -12.39 -3.88
C ARG A 30 -1.57 -10.98 -4.48
N GLY A 31 -0.44 -10.28 -4.49
CA GLY A 31 -0.32 -8.96 -5.10
C GLY A 31 -0.16 -9.04 -6.62
N VAL A 32 -1.02 -8.32 -7.36
CA VAL A 32 -0.91 -8.15 -8.81
C VAL A 32 -0.24 -6.81 -9.11
N PHE A 33 0.92 -6.83 -9.76
CA PHE A 33 1.73 -5.65 -10.04
C PHE A 33 1.69 -5.34 -11.54
N ILE A 34 1.28 -4.11 -11.88
CA ILE A 34 1.27 -3.63 -13.26
C ILE A 34 2.13 -2.36 -13.32
N ARG A 35 3.40 -2.52 -13.70
CA ARG A 35 4.35 -1.41 -13.89
C ARG A 35 4.39 -0.45 -12.70
N ALA A 36 4.40 -0.98 -11.49
CA ALA A 36 4.34 -0.18 -10.27
C ALA A 36 5.74 0.19 -9.75
N PRO A 37 5.92 1.40 -9.19
CA PRO A 37 7.14 1.75 -8.48
C PRO A 37 7.21 1.03 -7.13
N GLY A 38 8.43 0.69 -6.71
CA GLY A 38 8.71 0.23 -5.35
C GLY A 38 9.01 1.40 -4.41
N ILE A 39 8.58 1.30 -3.16
CA ILE A 39 8.93 2.27 -2.11
C ILE A 39 10.28 1.86 -1.51
N LEU A 40 11.23 2.79 -1.47
CA LEU A 40 12.59 2.55 -0.96
C LEU A 40 12.77 3.01 0.49
N GLU A 41 12.03 4.04 0.90
CA GLU A 41 12.15 4.67 2.20
C GLU A 41 10.79 5.20 2.65
N VAL A 42 10.56 5.21 3.97
CA VAL A 42 9.33 5.70 4.60
C VAL A 42 9.67 6.62 5.76
N GLY A 43 8.83 7.65 5.99
CA GLY A 43 8.97 8.55 7.13
C GLY A 43 8.53 7.91 8.46
N PRO A 44 8.84 8.55 9.61
CA PRO A 44 8.58 7.99 10.95
C PRO A 44 7.09 7.80 11.28
N GLU A 45 6.21 8.55 10.61
CA GLU A 45 4.75 8.46 10.80
C GLU A 45 4.07 7.42 9.89
N VAL A 46 4.85 6.74 9.03
CA VAL A 46 4.35 5.81 8.03
C VAL A 46 4.53 4.37 8.52
N GLN A 47 3.43 3.63 8.56
CA GLN A 47 3.38 2.21 8.89
C GLN A 47 3.53 1.38 7.62
N VAL A 48 4.51 0.47 7.59
CA VAL A 48 4.67 -0.51 6.50
C VAL A 48 3.73 -1.69 6.72
N LEU A 49 2.90 -1.99 5.72
CA LEU A 49 1.89 -3.04 5.79
C LEU A 49 2.27 -4.30 5.00
N ALA A 50 3.05 -4.15 3.93
CA ALA A 50 3.48 -5.27 3.09
C ALA A 50 4.81 -4.98 2.39
N GLU A 51 5.60 -6.05 2.25
CA GLU A 51 6.86 -6.05 1.52
C GLU A 51 6.85 -7.17 0.46
N CYS A 52 7.41 -6.89 -0.71
CA CYS A 52 7.60 -7.85 -1.78
C CYS A 52 9.07 -8.28 -1.83
N PRO A 53 9.39 -9.59 -1.84
CA PRO A 53 10.74 -10.05 -2.09
C PRO A 53 11.10 -9.76 -3.54
N VAL A 54 12.23 -9.08 -3.77
CA VAL A 54 12.75 -8.90 -5.13
C VAL A 54 13.81 -9.96 -5.38
N PRO A 55 13.65 -10.84 -6.37
CA PRO A 55 14.73 -11.73 -6.77
C PRO A 55 15.86 -10.87 -7.34
N SER A 56 16.97 -10.78 -6.61
CA SER A 56 18.20 -10.14 -7.11
C SER A 56 18.67 -10.92 -8.35
N ASN A 57 18.45 -10.36 -9.53
CA ASN A 57 18.96 -10.93 -10.77
C ASN A 57 20.49 -10.68 -10.86
N LYS A 58 21.30 -11.52 -10.19
CA LYS A 58 22.75 -11.63 -10.46
C LYS A 58 22.95 -12.41 -11.77
N VAL A 59 22.50 -11.90 -12.92
CA VAL A 59 22.89 -12.50 -14.21
C VAL A 59 23.23 -11.38 -15.21
N LEU A 60 24.53 -11.31 -15.53
CA LEU A 60 25.22 -10.55 -16.60
C LEU A 60 25.90 -9.21 -16.25
N ALA A 61 26.86 -9.27 -15.34
CA ALA A 61 28.15 -8.62 -15.57
C ALA A 61 29.24 -9.71 -15.58
N SER A 62 29.25 -10.55 -16.60
CA SER A 62 30.33 -11.53 -16.77
C SER A 62 31.59 -10.84 -17.31
N ARG A 63 32.60 -10.65 -16.46
CA ARG A 63 34.00 -11.07 -16.65
C ARG A 63 34.95 -10.25 -15.76
N ALA A 64 35.24 -10.81 -14.58
CA ALA A 64 36.59 -11.00 -14.06
C ALA A 64 36.49 -11.56 -12.64
N GLU A 65 36.94 -12.82 -12.51
CA GLU A 65 37.85 -13.30 -11.46
C GLU A 65 37.43 -13.22 -9.98
N VAL A 66 37.35 -14.43 -9.38
CA VAL A 66 37.76 -14.88 -8.01
C VAL A 66 37.44 -13.91 -6.85
N GLU A 67 36.73 -14.27 -5.78
CA GLU A 67 37.07 -15.27 -4.77
C GLU A 67 35.86 -15.55 -3.86
N ASP A 68 35.92 -16.72 -3.22
CA ASP A 68 35.03 -17.19 -2.16
C ASP A 68 34.72 -16.11 -1.11
N GLN A 69 33.50 -15.58 -1.14
CA GLN A 69 32.85 -15.04 0.04
C GLN A 69 31.39 -15.48 0.00
N GLU A 70 30.95 -16.19 1.04
CA GLU A 70 29.55 -16.36 1.42
C GLU A 70 28.95 -14.97 1.70
N GLU A 71 28.67 -14.22 0.63
CA GLU A 71 27.94 -12.97 0.69
C GLU A 71 26.49 -13.33 1.02
N LYS A 72 26.19 -13.26 2.32
CA LYS A 72 24.86 -13.23 2.92
C LYS A 72 23.92 -12.46 1.99
N LEU A 73 23.16 -13.18 1.15
CA LEU A 73 22.18 -12.60 0.25
C LEU A 73 21.10 -12.02 1.15
N SER A 74 21.27 -10.77 1.56
CA SER A 74 20.22 -9.98 2.19
C SER A 74 19.13 -9.85 1.14
N GLU A 75 18.15 -10.74 1.16
CA GLU A 75 16.96 -10.71 0.33
C GLU A 75 16.43 -9.28 0.33
N LYS A 76 16.61 -8.56 -0.78
CA LYS A 76 16.25 -7.16 -0.86
C LYS A 76 14.73 -7.10 -0.96
N LYS A 77 14.08 -6.74 0.15
CA LYS A 77 12.64 -6.54 0.22
C LYS A 77 12.31 -5.10 -0.19
N VAL A 78 11.25 -4.94 -0.96
CA VAL A 78 10.74 -3.64 -1.39
C VAL A 78 9.39 -3.41 -0.76
N ILE A 79 9.17 -2.22 -0.22
CA ILE A 79 7.91 -1.87 0.41
C ILE A 79 6.86 -1.65 -0.69
N VAL A 80 5.69 -2.29 -0.52
CA VAL A 80 4.61 -2.27 -1.53
C VAL A 80 3.25 -1.92 -0.94
N ALA A 81 3.09 -1.87 0.38
CA ALA A 81 1.92 -1.24 1.01
C ALA A 81 2.33 -0.46 2.25
N VAL A 82 1.76 0.74 2.39
CA VAL A 82 2.01 1.66 3.50
C VAL A 82 0.74 2.35 3.95
N ARG A 83 0.72 2.79 5.21
CA ARG A 83 -0.38 3.56 5.79
C ARG A 83 0.17 4.73 6.61
N GLN A 84 -0.51 5.87 6.51
CA GLN A 84 -0.26 7.03 7.36
C GLN A 84 -1.61 7.66 7.74
N GLY A 85 -2.02 7.54 9.00
CA GLY A 85 -3.33 8.01 9.45
C GLY A 85 -4.49 7.36 8.69
N ASN A 86 -5.24 8.17 7.94
CA ASN A 86 -6.35 7.77 7.06
C ASN A 86 -5.94 7.54 5.60
N LEU A 87 -4.64 7.64 5.27
CA LEU A 87 -4.10 7.36 3.94
C LEU A 87 -3.59 5.92 3.88
N LEU A 88 -3.96 5.22 2.80
CA LEU A 88 -3.43 3.90 2.44
C LEU A 88 -2.88 3.98 1.02
N GLY A 89 -1.64 3.54 0.86
CA GLY A 89 -0.98 3.41 -0.44
C GLY A 89 -0.61 1.96 -0.71
N THR A 90 -0.96 1.46 -1.90
CA THR A 90 -0.56 0.13 -2.38
C THR A 90 0.11 0.27 -3.75
N ALA A 91 1.22 -0.43 -3.94
CA ALA A 91 1.91 -0.55 -5.23
C ALA A 91 1.38 -1.72 -6.09
N PHE A 92 0.45 -2.51 -5.55
CA PHE A 92 -0.28 -3.54 -6.29
C PHE A 92 -1.74 -3.15 -6.47
N HIS A 93 -2.41 -3.91 -7.32
CA HIS A 93 -3.83 -3.78 -7.66
C HIS A 93 -4.67 -4.80 -6.90
N PRO A 94 -5.14 -4.50 -5.67
CA PRO A 94 -5.95 -5.44 -4.90
C PRO A 94 -7.30 -5.75 -5.56
N GLU A 95 -7.81 -4.85 -6.40
CA GLU A 95 -9.06 -5.00 -7.15
C GLU A 95 -9.00 -6.11 -8.22
N LEU A 96 -7.79 -6.48 -8.65
CA LEU A 96 -7.58 -7.58 -9.62
C LEU A 96 -7.51 -8.95 -8.94
N THR A 97 -7.81 -9.01 -7.65
CA THR A 97 -7.83 -10.23 -6.85
C THR A 97 -9.23 -10.48 -6.30
N ALA A 98 -9.55 -11.74 -6.01
CA ALA A 98 -10.82 -12.08 -5.36
C ALA A 98 -10.83 -11.72 -3.86
N ASP A 99 -9.69 -11.31 -3.31
CA ASP A 99 -9.52 -11.03 -1.89
C ASP A 99 -9.84 -9.56 -1.59
N THR A 100 -10.96 -9.35 -0.90
CA THR A 100 -11.50 -8.02 -0.60
C THR A 100 -10.94 -7.41 0.68
N ARG A 101 -10.01 -8.05 1.39
CA ARG A 101 -9.54 -7.59 2.71
C ARG A 101 -8.94 -6.20 2.66
N TRP A 102 -8.18 -5.85 1.61
CA TRP A 102 -7.65 -4.49 1.45
C TRP A 102 -8.76 -3.43 1.31
N HIS A 103 -9.85 -3.76 0.62
CA HIS A 103 -11.00 -2.88 0.45
C HIS A 103 -11.75 -2.71 1.78
N SER A 104 -11.97 -3.81 2.50
CA SER A 104 -12.60 -3.78 3.84
C SER A 104 -11.75 -3.01 4.84
N TYR A 105 -10.43 -3.22 4.84
CA TYR A 105 -9.47 -2.48 5.65
C TYR A 105 -9.56 -0.99 5.34
N PHE A 106 -9.56 -0.60 4.07
CA PHE A 106 -9.70 0.79 3.65
C PHE A 106 -11.01 1.43 4.13
N PHE A 107 -12.13 0.72 3.99
CA PHE A 107 -13.44 1.19 4.45
C PHE A 107 -13.51 1.38 5.97
N LYS A 108 -12.85 0.52 6.74
CA LYS A 108 -12.79 0.68 8.21
C LYS A 108 -11.95 1.87 8.63
N MET A 109 -10.87 2.19 7.89
CA MET A 109 -10.07 3.39 8.19
C MET A 109 -10.87 4.68 8.02
N SER A 110 -11.75 4.77 7.02
CA SER A 110 -12.58 5.98 6.80
C SER A 110 -13.65 6.15 7.88
N SER A 111 -14.06 5.06 8.53
CA SER A 111 -15.05 5.06 9.61
C SER A 111 -14.44 5.37 10.98
N GLY A 112 -13.11 5.32 11.11
CA GLY A 112 -12.36 5.57 12.34
C GLY A 112 -11.86 7.01 12.51
N VAL A 113 -12.57 8.01 11.97
CA VAL A 113 -12.27 9.42 12.24
C VAL A 113 -12.82 9.78 13.62
N ALA A 114 -12.01 9.57 14.66
CA ALA A 114 -11.94 10.42 15.85
C ALA A 114 -11.06 9.80 16.94
N GLU A 115 -9.74 10.00 16.86
CA GLU A 115 -8.93 10.32 18.04
C GLU A 115 -7.81 11.28 17.57
N GLY A 116 -8.14 12.57 17.41
CA GLY A 116 -7.13 13.60 17.15
C GLY A 116 -7.55 14.81 16.32
N ALA A 117 -8.69 14.76 15.61
CA ALA A 117 -9.20 15.92 14.89
C ALA A 117 -10.48 16.43 15.56
N SER A 118 -10.34 17.57 16.24
CA SER A 118 -11.42 18.38 16.79
C SER A 118 -12.42 18.72 15.67
N SER A 119 -13.52 17.97 15.61
CA SER A 119 -14.73 18.42 14.94
C SER A 119 -15.57 19.15 15.97
N SER A 120 -15.53 20.48 15.90
CA SER A 120 -16.43 21.36 16.64
C SER A 120 -17.87 21.14 16.17
N ILE A 121 -18.53 20.14 16.75
CA ILE A 121 -19.98 20.02 16.67
C ILE A 121 -20.57 20.91 17.78
N VAL A 122 -21.09 22.07 17.37
CA VAL A 122 -21.93 22.91 18.23
C VAL A 122 -23.36 22.41 18.12
N ALA A 123 -23.86 21.79 19.18
CA ALA A 123 -25.28 21.50 19.32
C ALA A 123 -25.99 22.77 19.81
N VAL A 124 -26.83 23.37 18.97
CA VAL A 124 -27.85 24.33 19.39
C VAL A 124 -29.18 23.83 18.85
N GLY A 125 -30.12 23.60 19.76
CA GLY A 125 -31.45 23.13 19.44
C GLY A 125 -32.30 24.17 18.72
N GLY A 126 -33.36 23.67 18.09
CA GLY A 126 -34.52 24.45 17.67
C GLY A 126 -34.37 25.21 16.36
N GLU A 127 -35.24 24.84 15.41
CA GLU A 127 -35.65 25.55 14.20
C GLU A 127 -34.89 25.37 12.87
N VAL A 128 -35.73 25.38 11.84
CA VAL A 128 -35.56 25.09 10.42
C VAL A 128 -34.71 26.15 9.73
N LEU A 129 -33.59 25.82 9.08
CA LEU A 129 -33.05 26.61 7.95
C LEU A 129 -32.12 25.78 7.03
N SER A 130 -32.46 25.81 5.73
CA SER A 130 -31.59 25.78 4.53
C SER A 130 -30.14 25.30 4.72
N LEU A 131 -29.85 24.05 4.37
CA LEU A 131 -28.49 23.58 4.13
C LEU A 131 -27.93 24.24 2.86
N SER A 132 -27.07 25.24 3.06
CA SER A 132 -26.23 25.83 2.03
C SER A 132 -25.35 24.75 1.38
N ARG A 133 -25.60 24.51 0.10
CA ARG A 133 -24.81 23.70 -0.82
C ARG A 133 -23.37 24.24 -0.82
N GLN A 134 -22.44 23.51 -0.20
CA GLN A 134 -21.01 23.74 -0.40
C GLN A 134 -20.71 23.54 -1.90
N PRO A 135 -20.01 24.46 -2.58
CA PRO A 135 -19.70 24.29 -3.99
C PRO A 135 -18.75 23.11 -4.18
N ILE A 136 -19.12 22.24 -5.13
CA ILE A 136 -18.26 21.16 -5.63
C ILE A 136 -17.02 21.82 -6.21
N ILE A 137 -15.86 21.53 -5.62
CA ILE A 137 -14.57 22.00 -6.13
C ILE A 137 -14.26 21.13 -7.35
N ASP A 138 -14.65 21.59 -8.54
CA ASP A 138 -14.22 20.96 -9.78
C ASP A 138 -12.71 21.18 -9.96
N LEU A 139 -11.98 20.07 -10.13
CA LEU A 139 -10.58 20.12 -10.54
C LEU A 139 -10.51 20.62 -11.99
N PRO A 140 -9.55 21.51 -12.34
CA PRO A 140 -9.45 22.03 -13.69
C PRO A 140 -9.08 20.90 -14.67
N ILE A 141 -9.92 20.73 -15.69
CA ILE A 141 -9.61 19.90 -16.85
C ILE A 141 -8.62 20.68 -17.71
N PHE A 142 -7.37 20.20 -17.80
CA PHE A 142 -6.41 20.72 -18.77
C PHE A 142 -6.74 20.13 -20.14
N GLN A 143 -7.16 20.98 -21.07
CA GLN A 143 -7.29 20.67 -22.51
C GLN A 143 -5.98 20.89 -23.24
#